data_AF-A0A0Q3VFV7-F1
#
_entry.id   AF-A0A0Q3VFV7-F1
#
_cell.length_a   1.000
_cell.length_b   1.000
_cell.length_c   1.000
_cell.angle_alpha   90.00
_cell.angle_beta   90.00
_cell.angle_gamma   90.00
#
_symmetry.space_group_name_H-M   'P 1'
#
loop_
_entity.id
_entity.type
_entity.pdbx_description
1 polymer ?
#
loop_
_entity_poly.entity_id
_entity_poly.type
_entity_poly.pdbx_seq_one_letter_code
_entity_poly.pdbx_strand_id
1 'polypeptide(L)'
;MESPLEKIIFQKQDAPGIIKMESGLMFYKEKEAMLWLCIEYKNRFETYLLLDDQGQPPYRNHLTSGVGRTLEQARDIAVNKMEKEVFNKVH
;
A
#
# COMPACT_ATOMS: atom_id res chain seq x y z
N MET A 1 -7.41 -17.38 -3.65
CA MET A 1 -8.10 -16.18 -3.16
C MET A 1 -7.28 -14.99 -3.62
N GLU A 2 -7.90 -13.99 -4.26
CA GLU A 2 -7.19 -12.77 -4.68
C GLU A 2 -6.82 -11.93 -3.45
N SER A 3 -5.58 -11.46 -3.40
CA SER A 3 -5.10 -10.51 -2.40
C SER A 3 -5.82 -9.16 -2.53
N PRO A 4 -5.88 -8.34 -1.46
CA PRO A 4 -6.44 -7.01 -1.53
C PRO A 4 -5.81 -6.11 -2.61
N LEU A 5 -4.51 -6.26 -2.88
CA LEU A 5 -3.82 -5.49 -3.93
C LEU A 5 -4.22 -5.94 -5.34
N GLU A 6 -4.35 -7.24 -5.59
CA GLU A 6 -4.82 -7.76 -6.89
C GLU A 6 -6.20 -7.21 -7.24
N LYS A 7 -7.10 -7.13 -6.26
CA LYS A 7 -8.43 -6.52 -6.45
C LYS A 7 -8.35 -5.06 -6.85
N ILE A 8 -7.43 -4.30 -6.24
CA ILE A 8 -7.23 -2.89 -6.60
C ILE A 8 -6.69 -2.77 -8.02
N ILE A 9 -5.73 -3.62 -8.40
CA ILE A 9 -5.19 -3.65 -9.76
C ILE A 9 -6.31 -3.90 -10.76
N PHE A 10 -7.13 -4.95 -10.56
CA PHE A 10 -8.25 -5.25 -11.47
C PHE A 10 -9.27 -4.11 -11.54
N GLN A 11 -9.59 -3.47 -10.42
CA GLN A 11 -10.53 -2.34 -10.39
C GLN A 11 -9.98 -1.10 -11.07
N LYS A 12 -8.65 -0.92 -11.07
CA LYS A 12 -8.00 0.32 -11.48
C LYS A 12 -7.36 0.24 -12.85
N GLN A 13 -7.02 -0.94 -13.39
CA GLN A 13 -6.26 -1.06 -14.64
C GLN A 13 -6.86 -0.26 -15.81
N ASP A 14 -8.19 -0.17 -15.85
CA ASP A 14 -8.95 0.52 -16.92
C ASP A 14 -9.57 1.85 -16.43
N ALA A 15 -9.16 2.35 -15.25
CA ALA A 15 -9.71 3.58 -14.72
C ALA A 15 -9.19 4.80 -15.51
N PRO A 16 -10.07 5.72 -15.93
CA PRO A 16 -9.68 6.87 -16.73
C PRO A 16 -8.72 7.79 -15.97
N GLY A 17 -7.69 8.26 -16.66
CA GLY A 17 -6.74 9.25 -16.14
C GLY A 17 -5.57 8.67 -15.35
N ILE A 18 -5.42 7.34 -15.27
CA ILE A 18 -4.17 6.72 -14.83
C ILE A 18 -3.09 6.98 -15.87
N ILE A 19 -1.95 7.46 -15.39
CA ILE A 19 -0.74 7.67 -16.18
C ILE A 19 0.17 6.44 -16.06
N LYS A 20 0.33 5.94 -14.83
CA LYS A 20 1.26 4.86 -14.53
C LYS A 20 0.76 4.03 -13.34
N MET A 21 1.07 2.75 -13.37
CA MET A 21 0.86 1.85 -12.25
C MET A 21 2.13 1.04 -12.02
N GLU A 22 2.62 1.04 -10.79
CA GLU A 22 3.84 0.31 -10.40
C GLU A 22 3.58 -0.43 -9.10
N SER A 23 4.18 -1.61 -8.97
CA SER A 23 4.11 -2.42 -7.76
C SER A 23 5.47 -3.01 -7.43
N GLY A 24 5.61 -3.46 -6.20
CA GLY A 24 6.83 -4.13 -5.77
C GLY A 24 6.81 -4.49 -4.29
N LEU A 25 8.02 -4.71 -3.77
CA LEU A 25 8.26 -4.98 -2.35
C LEU A 25 8.90 -3.76 -1.69
N MET A 26 8.49 -3.48 -0.45
CA MET A 26 9.03 -2.43 0.41
C MET A 26 9.41 -3.05 1.75
N PHE A 27 10.63 -2.78 2.20
CA PHE A 27 11.05 -3.15 3.55
C PHE A 27 10.86 -1.97 4.50
N TYR A 28 10.18 -2.21 5.63
CA TYR A 28 10.03 -1.26 6.71
C TYR A 28 11.01 -1.58 7.84
N LYS A 29 11.90 -0.62 8.12
CA LYS A 29 12.95 -0.70 9.16
C LYS A 29 13.75 -2.01 9.15
N GLU A 30 13.95 -2.60 7.97
CA GLU A 30 14.65 -3.90 7.76
C GLU A 30 14.01 -5.10 8.47
N LYS A 31 12.82 -4.94 9.07
CA LYS A 31 12.15 -5.97 9.87
C LYS A 31 10.99 -6.62 9.14
N GLU A 32 10.23 -5.80 8.42
CA GLU A 32 8.95 -6.21 7.84
C GLU A 32 8.97 -5.95 6.34
N ALA A 33 8.56 -6.94 5.55
CA ALA A 33 8.38 -6.81 4.11
C ALA A 33 6.90 -6.60 3.79
N MET A 34 6.62 -5.60 2.97
CA MET A 34 5.27 -5.25 2.52
C MET A 34 5.22 -5.25 1.00
N LEU A 35 4.11 -5.69 0.45
CA LEU A 35 3.78 -5.43 -0.93
C LEU A 35 3.29 -3.98 -1.05
N TRP A 36 3.67 -3.29 -2.12
CA TRP A 36 3.15 -1.96 -2.41
C TRP A 36 2.64 -1.86 -3.84
N LEU A 37 1.70 -0.94 -4.03
CA LEU A 37 1.15 -0.53 -5.31
C LEU A 37 1.06 1.00 -5.32
N CYS A 38 1.61 1.63 -6.36
CA CYS A 38 1.42 3.03 -6.65
C CYS A 38 0.65 3.22 -7.95
N ILE A 39 -0.31 4.13 -7.93
CA ILE A 39 -1.07 4.56 -9.09
C ILE A 39 -0.87 6.07 -9.24
N GLU A 40 -0.31 6.45 -10.38
CA GLU A 40 -0.10 7.84 -10.75
C GLU A 40 -1.27 8.35 -11.60
N TYR A 41 -1.79 9.50 -11.20
CA TYR A 41 -2.75 10.30 -11.95
C TYR A 41 -2.14 11.67 -12.23
N LYS A 42 -2.72 12.41 -13.18
CA LYS A 42 -2.24 13.76 -13.56
C LYS A 42 -1.99 14.73 -12.40
N ASN A 43 -2.80 14.66 -11.34
CA ASN A 43 -2.77 15.60 -10.22
C ASN A 43 -2.57 14.94 -8.85
N ARG A 44 -2.38 13.62 -8.79
CA ARG A 44 -2.26 12.90 -7.52
C ARG A 44 -1.57 11.54 -7.69
N PHE A 45 -1.05 11.05 -6.59
CA PHE A 45 -0.55 9.69 -6.42
C PHE A 45 -1.42 8.98 -5.39
N GLU A 46 -1.74 7.72 -5.65
CA GLU A 46 -2.38 6.80 -4.72
C GLU A 46 -1.37 5.68 -4.41
N THR A 47 -0.96 5.54 -3.15
CA THR A 47 -0.06 4.47 -2.71
C THR A 47 -0.78 3.55 -1.75
N TYR A 48 -0.67 2.25 -1.98
CA TYR A 48 -1.25 1.19 -1.16
C TYR A 48 -0.13 0.30 -0.62
N LEU A 49 -0.21 -0.06 0.66
CA LEU A 49 0.74 -0.94 1.33
C LEU A 49 -0.02 -2.11 1.94
N LEU A 50 0.37 -3.32 1.57
CA LEU A 50 -0.17 -4.57 2.11
C LEU A 50 0.92 -5.25 2.93
N LEU A 51 0.68 -5.38 4.24
CA LEU A 51 1.42 -6.26 5.11
C LEU A 51 0.63 -7.56 5.24
N ASP A 52 1.22 -8.65 4.78
CA ASP A 52 0.63 -9.99 4.82
C ASP A 52 1.65 -10.97 5.41
N ASP A 53 1.34 -11.52 6.57
CA ASP A 53 2.10 -12.60 7.21
C ASP A 53 1.55 -13.98 6.84
N GLN A 54 1.01 -14.11 5.63
CA GLN A 54 0.31 -15.31 5.15
C GLN A 54 -0.91 -15.66 6.04
N GLY A 55 -1.53 -14.63 6.62
CA GLY A 55 -2.70 -14.77 7.49
C GLY A 55 -2.41 -15.32 8.89
N GLN A 56 -1.14 -15.34 9.32
CA GLN A 56 -0.78 -15.62 10.71
C GLN A 56 -1.05 -14.38 11.60
N PRO A 57 -0.91 -14.49 12.92
CA PRO A 57 -0.82 -13.32 13.80
C PRO A 57 0.63 -12.83 13.89
N PRO A 58 0.87 -11.51 14.08
CA PRO A 58 -0.13 -10.47 14.37
C PRO A 58 -0.71 -9.73 13.15
N TYR A 59 -0.27 -9.99 11.93
CA TYR A 59 -0.49 -9.13 10.76
C TYR A 59 -1.40 -9.75 9.69
N ARG A 60 -2.67 -9.98 10.03
CA ARG A 60 -3.64 -10.50 9.05
C ARG A 60 -3.91 -9.48 7.93
N ASN A 61 -3.38 -9.68 6.73
CA ASN A 61 -3.77 -8.96 5.49
C ASN A 61 -4.06 -7.45 5.70
N HIS A 62 -3.17 -6.74 6.38
CA HIS A 62 -3.39 -5.33 6.69
C HIS A 62 -3.08 -4.48 5.47
N LEU A 63 -4.09 -3.80 4.95
CA LEU A 63 -3.98 -2.88 3.83
C LEU A 63 -4.14 -1.45 4.32
N THR A 64 -3.15 -0.61 4.03
CA THR A 64 -3.25 0.84 4.24
C THR A 64 -3.04 1.58 2.92
N SER A 65 -3.47 2.84 2.89
CA SER A 65 -3.35 3.68 1.70
C SER A 65 -3.10 5.13 2.02
N GLY A 66 -2.42 5.81 1.11
CA GLY A 66 -2.16 7.24 1.17
C GLY A 66 -2.36 7.89 -0.19
N VAL A 67 -2.85 9.13 -0.16
CA VAL A 67 -3.09 9.94 -1.36
C VAL A 67 -2.36 11.26 -1.18
N GLY A 68 -1.54 11.62 -2.16
CA GLY A 68 -0.69 12.81 -2.10
C GLY A 68 -0.60 13.51 -3.45
N ARG A 69 -0.13 14.77 -3.45
CA ARG A 69 0.20 15.47 -4.70
C ARG A 69 1.51 14.98 -5.30
N THR A 70 2.38 14.40 -4.46
CA THR A 70 3.62 13.73 -4.86
C THR A 70 3.60 12.28 -4.39
N LEU A 71 4.42 11.44 -5.02
CA LEU A 71 4.64 10.05 -4.62
C LEU A 71 5.09 9.95 -3.15
N GLU A 72 6.03 10.80 -2.75
CA GLU A 72 6.57 10.83 -1.39
C GLU A 72 5.47 11.11 -0.35
N GLN A 73 4.62 12.11 -0.60
CA GLN A 73 3.48 12.40 0.28
C GLN A 73 2.51 11.23 0.38
N ALA A 74 2.15 10.61 -0.75
CA ALA A 74 1.24 9.46 -0.76
C ALA A 74 1.82 8.28 0.04
N ARG A 75 3.12 8.01 -0.15
CA ARG A 75 3.87 6.97 0.56
C ARG A 75 3.94 7.25 2.06
N ASP A 76 4.31 8.45 2.46
CA ASP A 76 4.43 8.82 3.88
C ASP A 76 3.10 8.68 4.60
N ILE A 77 1.99 9.06 3.96
CA ILE A 77 0.65 8.89 4.53
C ILE A 77 0.33 7.40 4.71
N ALA A 78 0.63 6.55 3.72
CA ALA A 78 0.38 5.12 3.81
C ALA A 78 1.22 4.48 4.94
N VAL A 79 2.52 4.79 5.02
CA VAL A 79 3.42 4.28 6.07
C VAL A 79 2.96 4.73 7.46
N ASN A 80 2.65 6.01 7.63
CA ASN A 80 2.18 6.55 8.92
C ASN A 80 0.90 5.86 9.42
N LYS A 81 0.00 5.47 8.50
CA LYS A 81 -1.18 4.68 8.86
C LYS A 81 -0.79 3.27 9.28
N MET A 82 0.08 2.61 8.52
CA MET A 82 0.58 1.27 8.87
C MET A 82 1.26 1.27 10.25
N GLU A 83 2.08 2.27 10.57
CA GLU A 83 2.69 2.42 11.88
C GLU A 83 1.64 2.53 13.00
N LYS A 84 0.64 3.40 12.83
CA LYS A 84 -0.39 3.62 13.85
C LYS A 84 -1.32 2.44 14.05
N GLU A 85 -1.70 1.79 12.95
CA GLU A 85 -2.72 0.75 12.97
C GLU A 85 -2.15 -0.62 13.33
N VAL A 86 -0.88 -0.84 12.99
CA VAL A 86 -0.24 -2.14 13.04
C VAL A 86 0.99 -2.11 13.94
N PHE A 87 2.07 -1.46 13.51
CA PHE A 87 3.38 -1.61 14.18
C PHE A 87 3.39 -1.08 15.63
N ASN A 88 2.65 -0.01 15.93
CA ASN A 88 2.56 0.54 17.29
C ASN A 88 1.62 -0.23 18.21
N LYS A 89 0.80 -1.16 17.67
CA LYS A 89 -0.13 -1.97 18.46
C LYS A 89 0.42 -3.35 18.82
N VAL A 90 1.53 -3.76 18.22
CA VAL A 90 2.22 -5.01 18.54
C VAL A 90 3.21 -4.73 19.68
N HIS A 91 2.68 -4.57 20.89
CA HIS A 91 3.42 -4.49 22.15
C HIS A 91 2.74 -5.35 23.20
#